data_AF-A0A926V5L4-F1
#
_entry.id   AF-A0A926V5L4-F1
#
_cell.length_a   1.000
_cell.length_b   1.000
_cell.length_c   1.000
_cell.angle_alpha   90.00
_cell.angle_beta   90.00
_cell.angle_gamma   90.00
#
_symmetry.space_group_name_H-M   'P 1'
#
loop_
_entity.id
_entity.type
_entity.pdbx_description
1 polymer ?
#
loop_
_entity_poly.entity_id
_entity_poly.type
_entity_poly.pdbx_seq_one_letter_code
_entity_poly.pdbx_strand_id
1 'polypeptide(L)'
;MITAPLAYLDDGSIAPPESPPGTQWTAIDVPAGVYRYYEAGDELPQIPIPPPAPSWAVFRLGMLGDPGFRRVVSYGEPIDQASLASEINKNEPDAPNVPALQLLWGLIVSLIPSSTAPTVFEVGSWNAIATEANIPFRFSPEGYLEV
;
A
#
# COMPACT_ATOMS: atom_id res chain seq x y z
N MET A 1 -5.23 36.49 4.86
CA MET A 1 -4.00 36.70 4.07
C MET A 1 -3.60 35.33 3.53
N ILE A 2 -3.74 35.11 2.22
CA ILE A 2 -3.30 33.86 1.59
C ILE A 2 -1.99 34.19 0.88
N THR A 3 -0.90 33.64 1.42
CA THR A 3 0.43 33.66 0.80
C THR A 3 0.40 32.78 -0.44
N ALA A 4 0.72 33.33 -1.61
CA ALA A 4 0.83 32.58 -2.86
C ALA A 4 1.96 31.53 -2.77
N PRO A 5 1.80 30.31 -3.35
CA PRO A 5 2.88 29.34 -3.39
C PRO A 5 3.98 29.77 -4.38
N LEU A 6 5.21 29.38 -4.05
CA LEU A 6 6.44 29.67 -4.78
C LEU A 6 6.63 28.64 -5.89
N ALA A 7 6.98 29.07 -7.11
CA ALA A 7 7.36 28.18 -8.21
C ALA A 7 8.87 27.86 -8.16
N TYR A 8 9.22 26.61 -8.43
CA TYR A 8 10.60 26.13 -8.56
C TYR A 8 11.06 26.22 -10.03
N LEU A 9 12.23 26.79 -10.26
CA LEU A 9 12.94 26.76 -11.55
C LEU A 9 13.95 25.60 -11.57
N ASP A 10 14.32 25.13 -12.76
CA ASP A 10 15.22 23.97 -13.01
C ASP A 10 16.67 24.13 -12.46
N ASP A 11 17.02 25.32 -11.93
CA ASP A 11 18.30 25.57 -11.26
C ASP A 11 18.21 25.56 -9.72
N GLY A 12 17.02 25.28 -9.17
CA GLY A 12 16.78 25.25 -7.73
C GLY A 12 16.61 26.64 -7.09
N SER A 13 16.54 27.72 -7.87
CA SER A 13 16.22 29.05 -7.37
C SER A 13 14.70 29.29 -7.29
N ILE A 14 14.30 30.11 -6.31
CA ILE A 14 12.91 30.47 -6.04
C ILE A 14 12.65 31.87 -6.62
N ALA A 15 11.80 31.98 -7.64
CA ALA A 15 11.35 33.27 -8.15
C ALA A 15 9.83 33.27 -8.36
N PRO A 16 9.08 34.28 -7.88
CA PRO A 16 7.71 34.48 -8.33
C PRO A 16 7.76 34.94 -9.80
N PRO A 17 7.01 34.33 -10.74
CA PRO A 17 6.78 34.98 -12.01
C PRO A 17 5.93 36.21 -11.75
N GLU A 18 6.43 37.40 -12.06
CA GLU A 18 5.59 38.56 -12.27
C GLU A 18 4.58 38.19 -13.38
N SER A 19 3.33 37.94 -12.98
CA SER A 19 2.26 37.53 -13.92
C SER A 19 2.02 38.64 -14.95
N PRO A 20 1.94 38.32 -16.26
CA PRO A 20 1.38 39.24 -17.24
C PRO A 20 -0.07 39.61 -16.87
N PRO A 21 -0.53 40.85 -17.08
CA PRO A 21 -1.91 41.24 -16.78
C PRO A 21 -2.89 40.46 -17.67
N GLY A 22 -3.80 39.69 -17.06
CA GLY A 22 -4.94 39.05 -17.76
C GLY A 22 -5.09 37.54 -17.55
N THR A 23 -4.11 36.85 -16.99
CA THR A 23 -4.14 35.38 -16.83
C THR A 23 -4.70 34.97 -15.47
N GLN A 24 -5.84 34.24 -15.46
CA GLN A 24 -6.34 33.58 -14.26
C GLN A 24 -5.70 32.19 -14.13
N TRP A 25 -4.96 31.99 -13.04
CA TRP A 25 -4.35 30.69 -12.72
C TRP A 25 -5.20 29.93 -11.70
N THR A 26 -5.37 28.61 -11.88
CA THR A 26 -6.01 27.73 -10.90
C THR A 26 -4.95 26.88 -10.21
N ALA A 27 -4.85 26.96 -8.87
CA ALA A 27 -4.02 26.07 -8.09
C ALA A 27 -4.79 24.78 -7.77
N ILE A 28 -4.21 23.63 -8.07
CA ILE A 28 -4.76 22.31 -7.71
C ILE A 28 -3.77 21.65 -6.76
N ASP A 29 -4.28 21.13 -5.65
CA ASP A 29 -3.49 20.34 -4.71
C ASP A 29 -3.20 18.97 -5.31
N VAL A 30 -1.92 18.63 -5.47
CA VAL A 30 -1.48 17.33 -6.00
C VAL A 30 -0.89 16.54 -4.84
N PRO A 31 -1.16 15.22 -4.70
CA PRO A 31 -0.74 14.40 -3.54
C PRO A 31 0.76 14.34 -3.20
N ALA A 32 1.62 15.06 -3.93
CA ALA A 32 3.05 15.19 -3.68
C ALA A 32 3.48 16.63 -3.26
N GLY A 33 2.53 17.53 -2.94
CA GLY A 33 2.83 18.92 -2.58
C GLY A 33 3.34 19.77 -3.73
N VAL A 34 3.10 19.35 -4.98
CA VAL A 34 3.52 20.07 -6.19
C VAL A 34 2.36 20.91 -6.71
N TYR A 35 2.50 22.23 -6.67
CA TYR A 35 1.56 23.14 -7.31
C TYR A 35 1.89 23.26 -8.80
N ARG A 36 0.90 23.03 -9.67
CA ARG A 36 1.01 23.30 -11.11
C ARG A 36 0.03 24.40 -11.48
N TYR A 37 0.49 25.33 -12.32
CA TYR A 37 -0.28 26.46 -12.80
C TYR A 37 -0.70 26.18 -14.25
N TYR A 38 -1.98 26.35 -14.58
CA TYR A 38 -2.54 26.19 -15.94
C TYR A 38 -3.30 27.45 -16.39
N GLU A 39 -3.25 27.75 -17.69
CA GLU A 39 -4.02 28.84 -18.29
C GLU A 39 -5.52 28.52 -18.32
N ALA A 40 -6.36 29.51 -18.01
CA ALA A 40 -7.81 29.37 -18.07
C ALA A 40 -8.27 29.15 -19.53
N GLY A 41 -8.60 27.91 -19.88
CA GLY A 41 -9.06 27.51 -21.21
C GLY A 41 -8.42 26.24 -21.74
N ASP A 42 -7.28 25.83 -21.17
CA ASP A 42 -6.67 24.54 -21.48
C ASP A 42 -7.42 23.38 -20.80
N GLU A 43 -7.61 22.30 -21.55
CA GLU A 43 -8.05 21.03 -20.98
C GLU A 43 -6.96 20.57 -20.00
N LEU A 44 -7.26 20.62 -18.70
CA LEU A 44 -6.32 20.21 -17.66
C LEU A 44 -5.86 18.78 -18.00
N PRO A 45 -4.54 18.50 -18.05
CA PRO A 45 -4.09 17.13 -18.23
C PRO A 45 -4.69 16.32 -17.08
N GLN A 46 -5.41 15.25 -17.41
CA GLN A 46 -5.91 14.34 -16.38
C GLN A 46 -4.70 13.79 -15.63
N ILE A 47 -4.44 14.33 -14.44
CA ILE A 47 -3.37 13.84 -13.57
C ILE A 47 -3.84 12.45 -13.13
N PRO A 48 -3.11 11.37 -13.45
CA PRO A 48 -3.45 10.05 -12.94
C PRO A 48 -3.46 10.12 -11.42
N ILE A 49 -4.60 9.82 -10.80
CA ILE A 49 -4.67 9.69 -9.35
C ILE A 49 -3.76 8.50 -9.01
N PRO A 50 -2.68 8.69 -8.22
CA PRO A 50 -1.86 7.56 -7.82
C PRO A 50 -2.72 6.55 -7.07
N PRO A 51 -2.47 5.24 -7.23
CA PRO A 51 -3.19 4.25 -6.45
C PRO A 51 -3.04 4.57 -4.95
N PRO A 52 -4.06 4.27 -4.13
CA PRO A 52 -4.00 4.54 -2.70
C PRO A 52 -2.74 3.92 -2.07
N ALA A 53 -2.20 4.48 -1.00
CA ALA A 53 -1.08 3.83 -0.31
C ALA A 53 -1.53 2.50 0.32
N PRO A 54 -0.65 1.49 0.43
CA PRO A 54 -0.95 0.26 1.17
C PRO A 54 -1.32 0.55 2.63
N SER A 55 -2.41 -0.03 3.12
CA SER A 55 -2.86 0.11 4.50
C SER A 55 -2.53 -1.15 5.31
N TRP A 56 -1.32 -1.19 5.86
CA TRP A 56 -0.85 -2.32 6.67
C TRP A 56 -1.70 -2.54 7.94
N ALA A 57 -2.29 -1.49 8.49
CA ALA A 57 -3.20 -1.59 9.62
C ALA A 57 -4.49 -2.35 9.26
N VAL A 58 -5.09 -2.07 8.10
CA VAL A 58 -6.29 -2.76 7.61
C VAL A 58 -5.94 -4.21 7.29
N PHE A 59 -4.84 -4.45 6.57
CA PHE A 59 -4.37 -5.80 6.28
C PHE A 59 -4.16 -6.63 7.56
N ARG A 60 -3.41 -6.10 8.54
CA ARG A 60 -3.17 -6.78 9.82
C ARG A 60 -4.47 -7.14 10.52
N LEU A 61 -5.39 -6.19 10.68
CA LEU A 61 -6.64 -6.42 11.38
C LEU A 61 -7.51 -7.44 10.67
N GLY A 62 -7.57 -7.38 9.33
CA GLY A 62 -8.26 -8.38 8.51
C GLY A 62 -7.68 -9.77 8.68
N MET A 63 -6.36 -9.93 8.52
CA MET A 63 -5.70 -11.23 8.63
C MET A 63 -5.81 -11.82 10.04
N LEU A 64 -5.57 -11.03 11.09
CA LEU A 64 -5.71 -11.49 12.48
C LEU A 64 -7.17 -11.82 12.86
N GLY A 65 -8.14 -11.21 12.18
CA GLY A 65 -9.56 -11.52 12.31
C GLY A 65 -10.01 -12.76 11.53
N ASP A 66 -9.27 -13.16 10.49
CA ASP A 66 -9.63 -14.27 9.62
C ASP A 66 -9.36 -15.64 10.30
N PRO A 67 -10.38 -16.51 10.43
CA PRO A 67 -10.21 -17.80 11.10
C PRO A 67 -9.35 -18.78 10.30
N GLY A 68 -9.36 -18.69 8.97
CA GLY A 68 -8.52 -19.52 8.09
C GLY A 68 -7.04 -19.18 8.25
N PHE A 69 -6.72 -17.89 8.31
CA PHE A 69 -5.36 -17.42 8.58
C PHE A 69 -4.87 -17.93 9.93
N ARG A 70 -5.65 -17.74 11.00
CA ARG A 70 -5.28 -18.20 12.35
C ARG A 70 -5.08 -19.72 12.42
N ARG A 71 -5.93 -20.47 11.72
CA ARG A 71 -5.78 -21.92 11.57
C ARG A 71 -4.45 -22.27 10.89
N VAL A 72 -4.13 -21.62 9.77
CA VAL A 72 -2.86 -21.87 9.05
C VAL A 72 -1.66 -21.54 9.93
N VAL A 73 -1.64 -20.38 10.58
CA VAL A 73 -0.55 -19.99 11.48
C VAL A 73 -0.32 -21.01 12.60
N SER A 74 -1.37 -21.69 13.08
CA SER A 74 -1.23 -22.72 14.13
C SER A 74 -0.42 -23.96 13.72
N TYR A 75 -0.17 -24.17 12.41
CA TYR A 75 0.71 -25.25 11.93
C TYR A 75 2.20 -24.89 11.97
N GLY A 76 2.54 -23.60 12.13
CA GLY A 76 3.94 -23.18 12.21
C GLY A 76 4.61 -23.63 13.50
N GLU A 77 5.94 -23.73 13.51
CA GLU A 77 6.69 -23.86 14.75
C GLU A 77 6.53 -22.58 15.61
N PRO A 78 6.63 -22.65 16.95
CA PRO A 78 6.44 -21.48 17.81
C PRO A 78 7.32 -20.27 17.44
N ILE A 79 8.55 -20.53 16.96
CA ILE A 79 9.48 -19.48 16.54
C ILE A 79 9.04 -18.80 15.23
N ASP A 80 8.47 -19.56 14.29
CA ASP A 80 7.98 -19.05 13.01
C ASP A 80 6.69 -18.25 13.23
N GLN A 81 5.81 -18.74 14.13
CA GLN A 81 4.62 -18.01 14.55
C GLN A 81 4.96 -16.66 15.17
N ALA A 82 5.93 -16.63 16.10
CA ALA A 82 6.37 -15.41 16.76
C ALA A 82 7.01 -14.43 15.77
N SER A 83 7.82 -14.94 14.84
CA SER A 83 8.47 -14.12 13.80
C SER A 83 7.46 -13.54 12.82
N LEU A 84 6.50 -14.35 12.35
CA LEU A 84 5.42 -13.88 11.49
C LEU A 84 4.55 -12.84 12.21
N ALA A 85 4.17 -13.09 13.45
CA ALA A 85 3.40 -12.14 14.25
C ALA A 85 4.16 -10.83 14.45
N SER A 86 5.47 -10.89 14.73
CA SER A 86 6.32 -9.71 14.84
C SER A 86 6.34 -8.90 13.54
N GLU A 87 6.38 -9.56 12.39
CA GLU A 87 6.43 -8.90 11.08
C GLU A 87 5.07 -8.27 10.71
N ILE A 88 3.97 -9.01 10.90
CA ILE A 88 2.60 -8.55 10.63
C ILE A 88 2.17 -7.41 11.57
N ASN A 89 2.71 -7.35 12.78
CA ASN A 89 2.34 -6.33 13.76
C ASN A 89 3.00 -4.97 13.52
N LYS A 90 3.97 -4.87 12.61
CA LYS A 90 4.60 -3.58 12.30
C LYS A 90 3.59 -2.62 11.66
N ASN A 91 3.63 -1.36 12.10
CA ASN A 91 2.80 -0.27 11.58
C ASN A 91 3.69 0.75 10.87
N GLU A 92 3.08 1.61 10.05
CA GLU A 92 3.78 2.75 9.47
C GLU A 92 4.42 3.64 10.55
N PRO A 93 5.64 4.17 10.30
CA PRO A 93 6.40 4.11 9.03
C PRO A 93 7.15 2.79 8.78
N ASP A 94 7.21 1.90 9.77
CA ASP A 94 7.90 0.61 9.69
C ASP A 94 7.03 -0.43 8.97
N ALA A 95 6.75 -0.21 7.68
CA ALA A 95 6.01 -1.19 6.88
C ALA A 95 6.66 -2.59 6.98
N PRO A 96 5.86 -3.67 7.07
CA PRO A 96 6.37 -5.03 7.02
C PRO A 96 7.31 -5.25 5.83
N ASN A 97 8.40 -5.95 6.09
CA ASN A 97 9.32 -6.43 5.07
C ASN A 97 8.63 -7.56 4.30
N VAL A 98 8.11 -7.23 3.12
CA VAL A 98 7.35 -8.16 2.26
C VAL A 98 8.14 -9.45 1.94
N PRO A 99 9.44 -9.39 1.56
CA PRO A 99 10.26 -10.60 1.45
C PRO A 99 10.31 -11.47 2.72
N ALA A 100 10.43 -10.85 3.90
CA ALA A 100 10.42 -11.60 5.16
C ALA A 100 9.05 -12.24 5.43
N LEU A 101 7.95 -11.51 5.18
CA LEU A 101 6.59 -12.06 5.26
C LEU A 101 6.41 -13.26 4.33
N GLN A 102 6.87 -13.15 3.08
CA GLN A 102 6.77 -14.22 2.09
C GLN A 102 7.49 -15.48 2.55
N LEU A 103 8.72 -15.34 3.07
CA LEU A 103 9.50 -16.46 3.59
C LEU A 103 8.85 -17.11 4.81
N LEU A 104 8.48 -16.32 5.82
CA LEU A 104 7.86 -16.82 7.05
C LEU A 104 6.52 -17.51 6.78
N TRP A 105 5.70 -16.91 5.92
CA TRP A 105 4.44 -17.49 5.50
C TRP A 105 4.65 -18.79 4.69
N GLY A 106 5.61 -18.80 3.78
CA GLY A 106 5.96 -19.99 3.00
C GLY A 106 6.42 -21.16 3.86
N LEU A 107 7.20 -20.90 4.92
CA LEU A 107 7.59 -21.91 5.90
C LEU A 107 6.36 -22.53 6.57
N ILE A 108 5.44 -21.69 7.07
CA ILE A 108 4.20 -22.17 7.71
C ILE A 108 3.36 -22.99 6.73
N VAL A 109 3.13 -22.50 5.51
CA VAL A 109 2.33 -23.21 4.50
C VAL A 109 2.96 -24.56 4.13
N SER A 110 4.30 -24.64 4.06
CA SER A 110 5.01 -25.87 3.73
C SER A 110 4.88 -26.98 4.79
N LEU A 111 4.54 -26.61 6.03
CA LEU A 111 4.33 -27.55 7.14
C LEU A 111 2.91 -28.11 7.18
N ILE A 112 1.97 -27.52 6.41
CA ILE A 112 0.58 -27.94 6.42
C ILE A 112 0.44 -29.28 5.68
N PRO A 113 -0.16 -30.31 6.30
CA PRO A 113 -0.53 -31.53 5.59
C PRO A 113 -1.41 -31.21 4.38
N SER A 114 -1.19 -31.91 3.27
CA SER A 114 -1.96 -31.67 2.04
C SER A 114 -3.48 -31.84 2.22
N SER A 115 -3.92 -32.65 3.18
CA SER A 115 -5.33 -32.84 3.55
C SER A 115 -5.96 -31.65 4.27
N THR A 116 -5.14 -30.71 4.78
CA THR A 116 -5.58 -29.52 5.51
C THR A 116 -4.99 -28.23 4.92
N ALA A 117 -4.51 -28.31 3.68
CA ALA A 117 -4.02 -27.16 2.91
C ALA A 117 -5.04 -26.01 2.89
N PRO A 118 -4.59 -24.76 2.68
CA PRO A 118 -5.48 -23.63 2.47
C PRO A 118 -6.55 -23.93 1.43
N THR A 119 -7.81 -23.67 1.78
CA THR A 119 -8.92 -23.83 0.85
C THR A 119 -9.04 -22.62 -0.06
N VAL A 120 -9.68 -22.80 -1.22
CA VAL A 120 -9.97 -21.71 -2.17
C VAL A 120 -10.78 -20.58 -1.50
N PHE A 121 -11.66 -20.91 -0.54
CA PHE A 121 -12.42 -19.91 0.20
C PHE A 121 -11.56 -19.09 1.16
N GLU A 122 -10.63 -19.74 1.88
CA GLU A 122 -9.69 -19.04 2.77
C GLU A 122 -8.74 -18.13 1.97
N VAL A 123 -8.15 -18.66 0.89
CA VAL A 123 -7.30 -17.87 -0.03
C VAL A 123 -8.07 -16.70 -0.63
N GLY A 124 -9.33 -16.92 -1.02
CA GLY A 124 -10.22 -15.86 -1.50
C GLY A 124 -10.45 -14.76 -0.47
N SER A 125 -10.65 -15.12 0.80
CA SER A 125 -10.77 -14.18 1.93
C SER A 125 -9.51 -13.34 2.10
N TRP A 126 -8.33 -13.98 2.09
CA TRP A 126 -7.06 -13.27 2.26
C TRP A 126 -6.75 -12.32 1.11
N ASN A 127 -7.07 -12.72 -0.12
CA ASN A 127 -6.94 -11.87 -1.30
C ASN A 127 -7.91 -10.68 -1.27
N ALA A 128 -9.12 -10.86 -0.74
CA ALA A 128 -10.05 -9.75 -0.54
C ALA A 128 -9.51 -8.74 0.47
N ILE A 129 -8.94 -9.21 1.59
CA ILE A 129 -8.29 -8.37 2.61
C ILE A 129 -7.09 -7.62 2.01
N ALA A 130 -6.21 -8.30 1.27
CA ALA A 130 -5.06 -7.68 0.62
C ALA A 130 -5.48 -6.61 -0.40
N THR A 131 -6.55 -6.87 -1.16
CA THR A 131 -7.10 -5.92 -2.14
C THR A 131 -7.72 -4.70 -1.45
N GLU A 132 -8.52 -4.89 -0.41
CA GLU A 132 -9.12 -3.80 0.38
C GLU A 132 -8.05 -2.91 1.01
N ALA A 133 -6.97 -3.52 1.50
CA ALA A 133 -5.83 -2.83 2.08
C ALA A 133 -4.81 -2.31 1.06
N ASN A 134 -5.05 -2.48 -0.24
CA ASN A 134 -4.13 -2.13 -1.33
C ASN A 134 -2.68 -2.62 -1.11
N ILE A 135 -2.55 -3.87 -0.64
CA ILE A 135 -1.25 -4.50 -0.37
C ILE A 135 -0.63 -4.98 -1.69
N PRO A 136 0.68 -4.78 -1.91
CA PRO A 136 1.35 -5.10 -3.17
C PRO A 136 1.73 -6.59 -3.28
N PHE A 137 0.83 -7.50 -2.89
CA PHE A 137 0.97 -8.94 -3.08
C PHE A 137 -0.39 -9.62 -3.03
N ARG A 138 -0.42 -10.90 -3.41
CA ARG A 138 -1.59 -11.78 -3.31
C ARG A 138 -1.20 -13.16 -2.77
N PHE A 139 -2.19 -14.00 -2.54
CA PHE A 139 -2.05 -15.40 -2.21
C PHE A 139 -2.39 -16.26 -3.44
N SER A 140 -1.48 -17.16 -3.80
CA SER A 140 -1.68 -18.23 -4.79
C SER A 140 -2.81 -19.17 -4.38
N PRO A 141 -3.36 -19.98 -5.31
CA PRO A 141 -4.37 -20.99 -4.99
C PRO A 141 -3.94 -21.99 -3.91
N GLU A 142 -2.64 -22.29 -3.83
CA GLU A 142 -2.02 -23.15 -2.81
C GLU A 142 -1.80 -22.43 -1.47
N GLY A 143 -2.07 -21.13 -1.44
CA GLY A 143 -1.98 -20.28 -0.27
C GLY A 143 -0.63 -19.61 -0.05
N TYR A 144 0.38 -19.80 -0.90
CA TYR A 144 1.65 -19.06 -0.82
C TYR A 144 1.51 -17.60 -1.22
N LEU A 145 2.32 -16.72 -0.64
CA LEU A 145 2.37 -15.28 -0.95
C LEU A 145 3.16 -15.05 -2.26
N GLU A 146 2.57 -14.29 -3.18
CA GLU A 146 3.12 -13.89 -4.47
C GLU A 146 3.17 -12.35 -4.57
N VAL A 147 4.37 -11.80 -4.83
CA VAL A 147 4.62 -10.37 -5.06
C VAL A 147 4.63 -10.08 -6.55
#